data_AF-A0A1Q9LPT8-F1
#
_entry.id   AF-A0A1Q9LPT8-F1
#
_cell.length_a   1.000
_cell.length_b   1.000
_cell.length_c   1.000
_cell.angle_alpha   90.00
_cell.angle_beta   90.00
_cell.angle_gamma   90.00
#
_symmetry.space_group_name_H-M   'P 1'
#
loop_
_entity.id
_entity.type
_entity.pdbx_description
1 polymer ?
#
loop_
_entity_poly.entity_id
_entity_poly.type
_entity_poly.pdbx_seq_one_letter_code
_entity_poly.pdbx_strand_id
1 'polypeptide(L)'
;MLTTGAPLPATPTSPNLAVQPGITPVRRAPLPRVAPTPPGRRLRAAVRAALSDLDGDARTALVVGLAWTAAAGETCMLVPQVTAVRRAVDALDRGDLVAAKAALTAADDGLHDAPALLPVPRGGDAC
;
A
#
# COMPACT_ATOMS: atom_id res chain seq x y z
N MET A 1 -65.88 22.64 -10.22
CA MET A 1 -65.72 21.70 -9.08
C MET A 1 -65.77 20.29 -9.63
N LEU A 2 -64.63 19.58 -9.60
CA LEU A 2 -64.53 18.12 -9.71
C LEU A 2 -63.10 17.76 -9.31
N THR A 3 -62.96 17.33 -8.05
CA THR A 3 -61.73 16.73 -7.54
C THR A 3 -61.71 15.29 -8.06
N THR A 4 -60.63 14.87 -8.69
CA THR A 4 -60.39 13.45 -9.01
C THR A 4 -58.97 13.17 -8.57
N GLY A 5 -58.84 12.68 -7.33
CA GLY A 5 -57.61 12.15 -6.81
C GLY A 5 -57.30 10.83 -7.51
N ALA A 6 -56.27 10.84 -8.35
CA ALA A 6 -55.72 9.62 -8.93
C ALA A 6 -55.00 8.83 -7.83
N PRO A 7 -55.28 7.52 -7.65
CA PRO A 7 -54.58 6.69 -6.68
C PRO A 7 -53.14 6.44 -7.13
N LEU A 8 -52.20 6.66 -6.22
CA LEU A 8 -50.77 6.36 -6.40
C LEU A 8 -50.57 4.85 -6.67
N PRO A 9 -49.70 4.47 -7.63
CA PRO A 9 -49.38 3.06 -7.85
C PRO A 9 -48.65 2.48 -6.63
N ALA A 10 -49.08 1.27 -6.25
CA ALA A 10 -48.54 0.49 -5.16
C ALA A 10 -47.04 0.23 -5.33
N THR A 11 -46.30 0.44 -4.23
CA THR A 11 -45.00 -0.14 -3.83
C THR A 11 -44.11 -0.76 -4.91
N PRO A 12 -42.85 -0.30 -5.07
CA PRO A 12 -41.85 -1.11 -5.74
C PRO A 12 -41.53 -2.34 -4.87
N THR A 13 -41.97 -3.51 -5.33
CA THR A 13 -41.48 -4.79 -4.81
C THR A 13 -39.99 -4.89 -5.13
N SER A 14 -39.14 -4.53 -4.16
CA SER A 14 -37.71 -4.88 -4.19
C SER A 14 -37.58 -6.40 -4.27
N PRO A 15 -36.99 -6.98 -5.32
CA PRO A 15 -36.92 -8.44 -5.49
C PRO A 15 -35.81 -9.11 -4.66
N ASN A 16 -35.15 -8.40 -3.75
CA ASN A 16 -33.82 -8.79 -3.26
C ASN A 16 -33.71 -9.09 -1.76
N LEU A 17 -34.79 -9.53 -1.10
CA LEU A 17 -34.67 -10.05 0.27
C LEU A 17 -35.35 -11.41 0.46
N ALA A 18 -35.09 -12.34 -0.46
CA ALA A 18 -35.22 -13.75 -0.15
C ALA A 18 -33.96 -14.19 0.62
N VAL A 19 -33.97 -14.00 1.95
CA VAL A 19 -33.01 -14.70 2.83
C VAL A 19 -33.35 -16.18 2.73
N GLN A 20 -32.54 -16.96 2.00
CA GLN A 20 -32.69 -18.41 1.98
C GLN A 20 -32.21 -18.97 3.34
N PRO A 21 -33.10 -19.60 4.14
CA PRO A 21 -32.68 -20.28 5.35
C PRO A 21 -32.13 -21.66 4.96
N GLY A 22 -30.81 -21.81 4.94
CA GLY A 22 -30.23 -23.11 4.60
C GLY A 22 -28.71 -23.16 4.41
N ILE A 23 -28.02 -22.02 4.33
CA ILE A 23 -26.55 -22.01 4.28
C ILE A 23 -26.04 -21.91 5.71
N THR A 24 -25.73 -23.05 6.34
CA THR A 24 -24.83 -23.06 7.48
C THR A 24 -23.47 -22.53 6.99
N PRO A 25 -22.95 -21.42 7.55
CA PRO A 25 -21.66 -20.92 7.11
C PRO A 25 -20.60 -21.96 7.43
N VAL A 26 -20.04 -22.58 6.39
CA VAL A 26 -18.89 -23.48 6.54
C VAL A 26 -17.77 -22.65 7.14
N ARG A 27 -17.45 -22.92 8.41
CA ARG A 27 -16.38 -22.22 9.13
C ARG A 27 -15.06 -22.58 8.47
N ARG A 28 -14.60 -21.74 7.54
CA ARG A 28 -13.30 -21.89 6.89
C ARG A 28 -12.23 -21.84 7.98
N ALA A 29 -11.25 -22.73 7.87
CA ALA A 29 -10.08 -22.69 8.73
C ALA A 29 -9.46 -21.28 8.69
N PRO A 30 -9.01 -20.74 9.84
CA PRO A 30 -8.32 -19.46 9.86
C PRO A 30 -7.16 -19.49 8.87
N LEU A 31 -7.08 -18.46 8.01
CA LEU A 31 -5.94 -18.31 7.13
C LEU A 31 -4.67 -18.20 7.97
N PRO A 32 -3.55 -18.80 7.55
CA PRO A 32 -2.29 -18.66 8.25
C PRO A 32 -1.94 -17.18 8.39
N ARG A 33 -1.61 -16.73 9.61
CA ARG A 33 -1.14 -15.36 9.83
C ARG A 33 0.19 -15.18 9.10
N VAL A 34 0.19 -14.35 8.06
CA VAL A 34 1.43 -13.97 7.38
C VAL A 34 2.28 -13.17 8.36
N ALA A 35 3.55 -13.56 8.53
CA ALA A 35 4.48 -12.84 9.38
C ALA A 35 4.60 -11.37 8.90
N PRO A 36 4.68 -10.39 9.82
CA PRO A 36 4.87 -9.00 9.43
C PRO A 36 6.17 -8.86 8.63
N THR A 37 6.06 -8.30 7.43
CA THR A 37 7.24 -7.98 6.63
C THR A 37 7.87 -6.70 7.20
N PRO A 38 9.21 -6.62 7.34
CA PRO A 38 9.84 -5.39 7.78
C PRO A 38 9.47 -4.22 6.86
N PRO A 39 9.14 -3.04 7.42
CA PRO A 39 8.77 -1.88 6.63
C PRO A 39 9.90 -1.49 5.68
N GLY A 40 9.56 -1.03 4.48
CA GLY A 40 10.53 -0.54 3.51
C GLY A 40 11.35 -1.64 2.82
N ARG A 41 11.05 -2.92 3.04
CA ARG A 41 11.78 -4.03 2.38
C ARG A 41 11.77 -3.91 0.85
N ARG A 42 10.62 -3.57 0.27
CA ARG A 42 10.47 -3.39 -1.19
C ARG A 42 11.21 -2.14 -1.68
N LEU A 43 11.14 -1.04 -0.92
CA LEU A 43 11.86 0.18 -1.24
C LEU A 43 13.37 -0.03 -1.22
N ARG A 44 13.89 -0.75 -0.21
CA ARG A 44 15.31 -1.10 -0.11
C ARG A 44 15.78 -1.95 -1.30
N ALA A 45 14.98 -2.93 -1.71
CA ALA A 45 15.29 -3.74 -2.89
C ALA A 45 15.37 -2.88 -4.16
N ALA A 46 14.44 -1.94 -4.34
CA ALA A 46 14.46 -1.01 -5.48
C ALA A 46 15.68 -0.07 -5.45
N VAL A 47 16.02 0.48 -4.28
CA VAL A 47 17.20 1.35 -4.10
C VAL A 47 18.49 0.59 -4.43
N ARG A 48 18.64 -0.65 -3.96
CA ARG A 48 19.82 -1.48 -4.25
C ARG A 48 19.92 -1.87 -5.71
N ALA A 49 18.80 -2.18 -6.35
CA ALA A 49 18.76 -2.42 -7.78
C ALA A 49 19.22 -1.19 -8.56
N ALA A 50 18.68 -0.01 -8.22
CA ALA A 50 19.07 1.26 -8.84
C ALA A 50 20.54 1.63 -8.59
N LEU A 51 21.09 1.34 -7.40
CA LEU A 51 22.51 1.54 -7.10
C LEU A 51 23.45 0.61 -7.90
N SER A 52 22.95 -0.56 -8.30
CA SER A 52 23.73 -1.54 -9.07
C SER A 52 23.76 -1.21 -10.56
N ASP A 53 22.73 -0.53 -11.07
CA ASP A 53 22.61 -0.13 -12.47
C ASP A 53 21.85 1.21 -12.57
N LEU A 54 22.60 2.32 -12.48
CA LEU A 54 22.05 3.68 -12.51
C LEU A 54 21.63 4.14 -13.91
N ASP A 55 22.26 3.60 -14.96
CA ASP A 55 22.06 4.02 -16.36
C ASP A 55 20.95 3.23 -17.05
N GLY A 56 20.54 2.09 -16.50
CA GLY A 56 19.44 1.28 -16.98
C GLY A 56 18.07 1.65 -16.39
N ASP A 57 17.38 0.65 -15.87
CA ASP A 57 15.98 0.78 -15.40
C ASP A 57 15.83 1.34 -13.98
N ALA A 58 16.87 2.02 -13.45
CA ALA A 58 16.89 2.58 -12.10
C ALA A 58 15.62 3.38 -11.79
N ARG A 59 15.24 4.29 -12.67
CA ARG A 59 14.04 5.13 -12.51
C ARG A 59 12.78 4.29 -12.32
N THR A 60 12.56 3.32 -13.20
CA THR A 60 11.39 2.44 -13.18
C THR A 60 11.35 1.64 -11.88
N ALA A 61 12.49 1.06 -11.48
CA ALA A 61 12.61 0.31 -10.23
C ALA A 61 12.25 1.17 -9.01
N LEU A 62 12.75 2.41 -8.94
CA LEU A 62 12.45 3.35 -7.84
C LEU A 62 10.97 3.73 -7.80
N VAL A 63 10.35 4.03 -8.94
CA VAL A 63 8.92 4.37 -9.02
C VAL A 63 8.05 3.19 -8.57
N VAL A 64 8.36 1.98 -9.02
CA VAL A 64 7.66 0.77 -8.59
C VAL A 64 7.82 0.53 -7.09
N GLY A 65 9.04 0.72 -6.56
CA GLY A 65 9.31 0.64 -5.12
C GLY A 65 8.49 1.63 -4.30
N LEU A 66 8.42 2.89 -4.75
CA LEU A 66 7.61 3.94 -4.13
C LEU A 66 6.12 3.60 -4.17
N ALA A 67 5.61 3.11 -5.30
CA ALA A 67 4.20 2.72 -5.45
C ALA A 67 3.83 1.59 -4.47
N TRP A 68 4.70 0.59 -4.34
CA TRP A 68 4.52 -0.49 -3.35
C TRP A 68 4.52 0.03 -1.92
N THR A 69 5.45 0.93 -1.59
CA THR A 69 5.56 1.54 -0.25
C THR A 69 4.31 2.35 0.09
N ALA A 70 3.75 3.06 -0.88
CA ALA A 70 2.48 3.78 -0.75
C ALA A 70 1.29 2.83 -0.58
N ALA A 71 1.20 1.77 -1.39
CA ALA A 71 0.15 0.77 -1.29
C ALA A 71 0.17 0.00 0.05
N ALA A 72 1.36 -0.19 0.63
CA ALA A 72 1.52 -0.79 1.95
C ALA A 72 1.23 0.18 3.11
N GLY A 73 0.98 1.47 2.83
CA GLY A 73 0.80 2.49 3.86
C GLY A 73 2.06 2.81 4.66
N GLU A 74 3.24 2.47 4.13
CA GLU A 74 4.53 2.60 4.83
C GLU A 74 5.16 3.99 4.65
N THR A 75 4.60 4.84 3.78
CA THR A 75 5.17 6.16 3.45
C THR A 75 5.28 7.08 4.65
N CYS A 76 4.36 7.00 5.61
CA CYS A 76 4.41 7.79 6.84
C CYS A 76 5.53 7.37 7.80
N MET A 77 5.98 6.12 7.74
CA MET A 77 7.06 5.59 8.56
C MET A 77 8.44 5.84 7.93
N LEU A 78 8.48 6.09 6.62
CA LEU A 78 9.69 6.17 5.81
C LEU A 78 9.83 7.54 5.11
N VAL A 79 9.29 8.61 5.71
CA VAL A 79 9.24 9.94 5.07
C VAL A 79 10.62 10.44 4.60
N PRO A 80 11.70 10.37 5.42
CA PRO A 80 13.03 10.78 4.97
C PRO A 80 13.54 9.97 3.77
N GLN A 81 13.35 8.66 3.81
CA GLN A 81 13.82 7.71 2.78
C GLN A 81 13.02 7.89 1.48
N VAL A 82 11.70 8.04 1.57
CA VAL A 82 10.83 8.36 0.43
C VAL A 82 11.23 9.69 -0.21
N THR A 83 11.58 10.70 0.60
CA THR A 83 12.03 12.01 0.09
C THR A 83 13.37 11.90 -0.62
N ALA A 84 14.32 11.14 -0.07
CA ALA A 84 15.61 10.89 -0.71
C ALA A 84 15.45 10.14 -2.05
N VAL A 85 14.58 9.12 -2.11
CA VAL A 85 14.29 8.40 -3.36
C VAL A 85 13.63 9.31 -4.40
N ARG A 86 12.71 10.20 -4.00
CA ARG A 86 12.13 11.19 -4.94
C ARG A 86 13.19 12.12 -5.51
N ARG A 87 14.11 12.63 -4.67
CA ARG A 87 15.25 13.43 -5.14
C ARG A 87 16.16 12.67 -6.10
N ALA A 88 16.36 11.37 -5.86
CA ALA A 88 17.11 10.53 -6.78
C ALA A 88 16.42 10.40 -8.14
N VAL A 89 15.11 10.20 -8.16
CA VAL A 89 14.31 10.18 -9.40
C VAL A 89 14.43 11.52 -10.15
N ASP A 90 14.30 12.65 -9.45
CA ASP A 90 14.47 13.98 -10.06
C ASP A 90 15.88 14.20 -10.62
N ALA A 91 16.91 13.63 -9.97
CA ALA A 91 18.28 13.69 -10.44
C ALA A 91 18.51 12.82 -11.69
N LEU A 92 17.97 11.59 -11.70
CA LEU A 92 17.98 10.72 -12.88
C LEU A 92 17.26 11.38 -14.07
N ASP A 93 16.12 12.04 -13.84
CA ASP A 93 15.36 12.74 -14.90
C ASP A 93 16.14 13.92 -15.49
N ARG A 94 17.12 14.47 -14.76
CA ARG A 94 18.05 15.51 -15.23
C ARG A 94 19.38 14.95 -15.77
N GLY A 95 19.58 13.64 -15.74
CA GLY A 95 20.85 13.00 -16.10
C GLY A 95 21.98 13.22 -15.09
N ASP A 96 21.67 13.68 -13.87
CA ASP A 96 22.66 13.90 -12.81
C ASP A 96 22.87 12.62 -11.99
N LEU A 97 23.71 11.73 -12.51
CA LEU A 97 24.01 10.44 -11.89
C LEU A 97 24.71 10.57 -10.53
N VAL A 98 25.48 11.64 -10.33
CA VAL A 98 26.21 11.87 -9.08
C VAL A 98 25.23 12.23 -7.98
N ALA A 99 24.31 13.18 -8.24
CA ALA A 99 23.27 13.52 -7.28
C ALA A 99 22.30 12.35 -7.04
N ALA A 100 21.96 11.58 -8.08
CA ALA A 100 21.14 10.38 -7.95
C ALA A 100 21.79 9.35 -7.01
N LYS A 101 23.06 9.03 -7.24
CA LYS A 101 23.82 8.09 -6.41
C LYS A 101 23.88 8.56 -4.95
N ALA A 102 24.22 9.83 -4.71
CA ALA A 102 24.30 10.37 -3.36
C ALA A 102 22.96 10.28 -2.61
N ALA A 103 21.86 10.61 -3.29
CA ALA A 103 20.51 10.50 -2.71
C ALA A 103 20.12 9.05 -2.43
N LEU A 104 20.49 8.10 -3.30
CA LEU A 104 20.21 6.68 -3.12
C LEU A 104 21.04 6.04 -2.00
N THR A 105 22.31 6.42 -1.85
CA THR A 105 23.13 5.97 -0.70
C THR A 105 22.51 6.43 0.61
N ALA A 106 22.15 7.72 0.72
CA ALA A 106 21.48 8.24 1.91
C ALA A 106 20.14 7.53 2.19
N ALA A 107 19.41 7.14 1.15
CA ALA A 107 18.18 6.36 1.29
C ALA A 107 18.46 4.92 1.78
N ASP A 108 19.47 4.21 1.25
CA ASP A 108 19.80 2.85 1.69
C ASP A 108 20.30 2.83 3.14
N ASP A 109 21.15 3.78 3.53
CA ASP A 109 21.64 3.94 4.90
C ASP A 109 20.47 4.15 5.87
N GLY A 110 19.60 5.12 5.56
CA GLY A 110 18.42 5.39 6.38
C GLY A 110 17.39 4.26 6.39
N LEU A 111 17.34 3.43 5.35
CA LEU A 111 16.52 2.22 5.34
C LEU A 111 17.14 1.11 6.19
N HIS A 112 18.47 1.01 6.27
CA HIS A 112 19.15 0.00 7.09
C HIS A 112 18.85 0.21 8.59
N ASP A 113 18.83 1.47 9.02
CA ASP A 113 18.62 1.86 10.42
C ASP A 113 17.15 1.93 10.84
N ALA A 114 16.20 1.73 9.92
CA ALA A 114 14.78 1.75 10.24
C ALA A 114 14.46 0.63 11.25
N PRO A 115 14.00 0.96 12.47
CA PRO A 115 13.74 -0.05 13.49
C PRO A 115 12.70 -1.04 12.97
N ALA A 116 12.94 -2.33 13.20
CA ALA A 116 11.90 -3.34 13.03
C ALA A 116 10.79 -2.99 14.03
N LEU A 117 9.78 -2.24 13.56
CA LEU A 117 8.64 -1.87 14.37
C LEU A 117 8.02 -3.17 14.86
N LEU A 118 8.16 -3.41 16.17
CA LEU A 118 7.55 -4.53 16.84
C LEU A 118 6.04 -4.47 16.55
N PRO A 119 5.40 -5.60 16.21
CA PRO A 119 3.96 -5.60 15.99
C PRO A 119 3.28 -5.06 17.24
N VAL A 120 2.59 -3.92 17.11
CA VAL A 120 1.78 -3.37 18.20
C VAL A 120 0.71 -4.41 18.53
N PRO A 121 0.60 -4.90 19.78
CA PRO A 121 -0.42 -5.86 20.14
C PRO A 121 -1.78 -5.22 19.89
N ARG A 122 -2.49 -5.70 18.86
CA ARG A 122 -3.91 -5.37 18.68
C ARG A 122 -4.66 -6.23 19.69
N GLY A 123 -5.13 -5.60 20.76
CA GLY A 123 -5.92 -6.25 21.81
C GLY A 123 -7.06 -7.05 21.18
N GLY A 124 -6.89 -8.37 21.16
CA GLY A 124 -7.81 -9.30 20.53
C GLY A 124 -7.62 -10.74 20.99
N ASP A 125 -6.91 -10.94 22.09
CA ASP A 125 -6.82 -12.22 22.79
C ASP A 125 -7.18 -11.95 24.26
N ALA A 126 -8.47 -11.76 24.53
CA ALA A 126 -9.05 -11.90 25.86
C ALA A 126 -10.22 -12.86 25.73
N CYS A 127 -10.04 -14.04 26.34
CA CYS A 127 -11.03 -15.10 26.50
C CYS A 127 -12.25 -14.67 27.29
#